data_AF-A0A1E5VVR8-F1
#
_entry.id   AF-A0A1E5VVR8-F1
#
_cell.length_a   1.000
_cell.length_b   1.000
_cell.length_c   1.000
_cell.angle_alpha   90.00
_cell.angle_beta   90.00
_cell.angle_gamma   90.00
#
_symmetry.space_group_name_H-M   'P 1'
#
loop_
_entity.id
_entity.type
_entity.pdbx_description
1 polymer ?
#
loop_
_entity_poly.entity_id
_entity_poly.type
_entity_poly.pdbx_seq_one_letter_code
_entity_poly.pdbx_strand_id
1 'polypeptide(L)'
;MWWLPQEEVDWILAQSNEPVCAEFPELKHANPSLVPSPEEEKAPSTMLLYTRVRTCYEEEGKFAKFHAWVRGEYASKGIVEVDCDYFGERAEAIRLSNEAQDECSKTRISLHTASTITFASLR
;
A
#
# COMPACT_ATOMS: atom_id res chain seq x y z
N MET A 1 -26.55 -6.87 3.40
CA MET A 1 -25.99 -6.49 2.10
C MET A 1 -26.45 -5.09 1.73
N TRP A 2 -25.55 -4.31 1.14
CA TRP A 2 -25.70 -2.91 0.74
C TRP A 2 -25.21 -2.76 -0.71
N TRP A 3 -25.79 -1.83 -1.45
CA TRP A 3 -25.33 -1.52 -2.81
C TRP A 3 -24.27 -0.43 -2.77
N LEU A 4 -23.20 -0.63 -3.54
CA LEU A 4 -22.21 0.43 -3.74
C LEU A 4 -22.81 1.52 -4.63
N PRO A 5 -22.65 2.81 -4.26
CA PRO A 5 -22.97 3.91 -5.16
C PRO A 5 -22.20 3.78 -6.47
N GLN A 6 -22.80 4.19 -7.59
CA GLN A 6 -22.16 4.11 -8.90
C GLN A 6 -20.82 4.87 -8.93
N GLU A 7 -20.75 6.03 -8.29
CA GLU A 7 -19.50 6.80 -8.14
C GLU A 7 -18.38 5.98 -7.47
N GLU A 8 -18.72 5.17 -6.47
CA GLU A 8 -17.74 4.33 -5.78
C GLU A 8 -17.30 3.15 -6.65
N VAL A 9 -18.24 2.54 -7.38
CA VAL A 9 -17.91 1.49 -8.36
C VAL A 9 -16.98 2.04 -9.44
N ASP A 10 -17.30 3.20 -10.00
CA ASP A 10 -16.47 3.86 -11.03
C ASP A 10 -15.08 4.19 -10.48
N TRP A 11 -15.00 4.70 -9.24
CA TRP A 11 -13.73 4.96 -8.57
C TRP A 11 -12.89 3.69 -8.38
N ILE A 12 -13.50 2.58 -7.93
CA ILE A 12 -12.80 1.29 -7.79
C ILE A 12 -12.29 0.81 -9.16
N LEU A 13 -13.14 0.86 -10.18
CA LEU A 13 -12.80 0.42 -11.53
C LEU A 13 -11.70 1.26 -12.19
N ALA A 14 -11.60 2.54 -11.84
CA ALA A 14 -10.59 3.48 -12.32
C ALA A 14 -9.22 3.30 -11.65
N GLN A 15 -9.12 2.58 -10.52
CA GLN A 15 -7.84 2.36 -9.84
C GLN A 15 -6.91 1.48 -10.69
N SER A 16 -5.64 1.90 -10.79
CA SER A 16 -4.59 1.04 -11.34
C SER A 16 -4.18 0.00 -10.30
N ASN A 17 -3.79 -1.20 -10.75
CA ASN A 17 -3.19 -2.22 -9.89
C ASN A 17 -1.66 -2.03 -9.79
N GLU A 18 -1.14 -0.85 -10.12
CA GLU A 18 0.30 -0.59 -10.08
C GLU A 18 0.74 -0.22 -8.66
N PRO A 19 1.92 -0.68 -8.22
CA PRO A 19 2.41 -0.39 -6.89
C PRO A 19 2.68 1.10 -6.71
N VAL A 20 2.30 1.62 -5.54
CA VAL A 20 2.34 3.06 -5.21
C VAL A 20 3.78 3.60 -5.08
N CYS A 21 4.78 2.73 -4.89
CA CYS A 21 6.17 3.11 -4.67
C CYS A 21 7.15 2.28 -5.53
N ALA A 22 8.05 2.94 -6.26
CA ALA A 22 9.04 2.30 -7.12
C ALA A 22 10.07 1.45 -6.35
N GLU A 23 10.34 1.76 -5.09
CA GLU A 23 11.30 1.03 -4.24
C GLU A 23 10.84 -0.39 -3.90
N PHE A 24 9.53 -0.68 -3.94
CA PHE A 24 9.00 -1.99 -3.56
C PHE A 24 9.22 -3.06 -4.63
N PRO A 25 8.93 -2.79 -5.92
CA PRO A 25 9.33 -3.68 -7.02
C PRO A 25 10.82 -3.98 -7.03
N GLU A 26 11.67 -2.98 -6.78
CA GLU A 26 13.14 -3.17 -6.76
C GLU A 26 13.56 -4.13 -5.62
N LEU A 27 13.04 -3.91 -4.41
CA LEU A 27 13.33 -4.79 -3.27
C LEU A 27 12.79 -6.21 -3.51
N LYS A 28 11.59 -6.34 -4.07
CA LYS A 28 10.99 -7.64 -4.40
C LYS A 28 11.76 -8.37 -5.49
N HIS A 29 12.30 -7.64 -6.45
CA HIS A 29 13.11 -8.21 -7.53
C HIS A 29 14.47 -8.70 -7.00
N ALA A 30 15.13 -7.90 -6.16
CA ALA A 30 16.41 -8.27 -5.54
C ALA A 30 16.25 -9.38 -4.50
N ASN A 31 15.15 -9.39 -3.75
CA ASN A 31 14.85 -10.37 -2.71
C ASN A 31 13.39 -10.86 -2.80
N PRO A 32 13.12 -11.91 -3.61
CA PRO A 32 11.76 -12.41 -3.83
C PRO A 32 11.07 -12.96 -2.58
N SER A 33 11.83 -13.49 -1.61
CA SER A 33 11.25 -14.00 -0.36
C SER A 33 10.88 -12.88 0.62
N LEU A 34 11.39 -11.67 0.41
CA LEU A 34 11.24 -10.53 1.34
C LEU A 34 11.69 -10.91 2.77
N VAL A 35 12.71 -11.76 2.87
CA VAL A 35 13.34 -12.13 4.14
C VAL A 35 14.67 -11.40 4.26
N PRO A 36 14.84 -10.50 5.24
CA PRO A 36 16.10 -9.80 5.44
C PRO A 36 17.23 -10.77 5.80
N SER A 37 18.45 -10.43 5.42
CA SER A 37 19.65 -11.15 5.85
C SER A 37 20.01 -10.83 7.31
N PRO A 38 20.83 -11.66 7.98
CA PRO A 38 21.23 -11.43 9.38
C PRO A 38 21.95 -10.10 9.63
N GLU A 39 22.55 -9.50 8.59
CA GLU A 39 23.16 -8.18 8.69
C GLU A 39 22.12 -7.06 8.59
N GLU A 40 21.14 -7.21 7.69
CA GLU A 40 20.03 -6.27 7.51
C GLU A 40 19.08 -6.25 8.72
N GLU A 41 18.92 -7.38 9.41
CA GLU A 41 18.15 -7.48 10.65
C GLU A 41 18.69 -6.57 11.76
N LYS A 42 19.98 -6.22 11.73
CA LYS A 42 20.59 -5.31 12.72
C LYS A 42 20.17 -3.86 12.52
N ALA A 43 19.65 -3.50 11.34
CA ALA A 43 19.24 -2.15 11.00
C ALA A 43 17.72 -2.00 11.16
N PRO A 44 17.23 -1.25 12.17
CA PRO A 44 15.80 -1.09 12.44
C PRO A 44 15.03 -0.50 11.25
N SER A 45 15.63 0.43 10.53
CA SER A 45 15.06 1.05 9.32
C SER A 45 14.85 0.03 8.19
N THR A 46 15.77 -0.93 8.04
CA THR A 46 15.67 -1.97 7.01
C THR A 46 14.57 -2.96 7.37
N MET A 47 14.47 -3.36 8.64
CA MET A 47 13.37 -4.19 9.14
C MET A 47 11.99 -3.55 8.94
N LEU A 48 11.88 -2.24 9.17
CA LEU A 48 10.66 -1.48 8.91
C LEU A 48 10.31 -1.47 7.41
N LEU A 49 11.30 -1.28 6.53
CA LEU A 49 11.10 -1.34 5.08
C LEU A 49 10.59 -2.73 4.65
N TYR A 50 11.23 -3.82 5.07
CA TYR A 50 10.79 -5.19 4.76
C TYR A 50 9.39 -5.49 5.27
N THR A 51 9.03 -5.00 6.46
CA THR A 51 7.69 -5.16 7.01
C THR A 51 6.68 -4.40 6.17
N ARG A 52 6.96 -3.14 5.84
CA ARG A 52 6.12 -2.31 4.99
C ARG A 52 5.87 -2.94 3.62
N VAL A 53 6.93 -3.39 2.95
CA VAL A 53 6.84 -4.01 1.62
C VAL A 53 6.01 -5.30 1.67
N ARG A 54 6.19 -6.14 2.69
CA ARG A 54 5.36 -7.35 2.88
C ARG A 54 3.89 -7.01 3.06
N THR A 55 3.57 -6.08 3.95
CA THR A 55 2.18 -5.64 4.17
C THR A 55 1.58 -5.06 2.90
N CYS A 56 2.31 -4.22 2.17
CA CYS A 56 1.82 -3.65 0.92
C CYS A 56 1.50 -4.71 -0.14
N TYR A 57 2.37 -5.70 -0.36
CA TYR A 57 2.07 -6.78 -1.31
C TYR A 57 0.90 -7.68 -0.87
N GLU A 58 0.74 -7.90 0.44
CA GLU A 58 -0.41 -8.64 0.95
C GLU A 58 -1.73 -7.89 0.69
N GLU A 59 -1.75 -6.58 0.99
CA GLU A 59 -2.92 -5.72 0.76
C GLU A 59 -3.21 -5.52 -0.73
N GLU A 60 -2.19 -5.34 -1.57
CA GLU A 60 -2.35 -5.31 -3.04
C GLU A 60 -2.95 -6.62 -3.55
N GLY A 61 -2.53 -7.77 -3.01
CA GLY A 61 -3.11 -9.07 -3.35
C GLY A 61 -4.58 -9.21 -2.95
N LYS A 62 -4.96 -8.68 -1.78
CA LYS A 62 -6.37 -8.62 -1.34
C LYS A 62 -7.18 -7.68 -2.23
N PHE A 63 -6.65 -6.49 -2.51
CA PHE A 63 -7.29 -5.50 -3.36
C PHE A 63 -7.47 -6.00 -4.79
N ALA A 64 -6.47 -6.65 -5.39
CA ALA A 64 -6.57 -7.20 -6.74
C ALA A 64 -7.69 -8.26 -6.86
N LYS A 65 -7.86 -9.11 -5.85
CA LYS A 65 -8.97 -10.08 -5.79
C LYS A 65 -10.32 -9.38 -5.67
N PHE A 66 -10.42 -8.39 -4.78
CA PHE A 66 -11.62 -7.58 -4.62
C PHE A 66 -11.98 -6.85 -5.93
N HIS A 67 -11.01 -6.20 -6.55
CA HIS A 67 -11.18 -5.47 -7.81
C HIS A 67 -11.62 -6.39 -8.97
N ALA A 68 -11.05 -7.59 -9.07
CA ALA A 68 -11.50 -8.60 -10.04
C ALA A 68 -12.95 -9.05 -9.78
N TRP A 69 -13.32 -9.23 -8.50
CA TRP A 69 -14.69 -9.56 -8.11
C TRP A 69 -15.68 -8.43 -8.47
N VAL A 70 -15.37 -7.17 -8.15
CA VAL A 70 -16.18 -5.99 -8.52
C VAL A 70 -16.42 -5.94 -10.02
N ARG A 71 -15.37 -6.15 -10.84
CA ARG A 71 -15.49 -6.22 -12.30
C ARG A 71 -16.43 -7.33 -12.77
N GLY A 72 -16.33 -8.52 -12.17
CA GLY A 72 -17.19 -9.65 -12.51
C GLY A 72 -18.65 -9.43 -12.14
N GLU A 73 -18.91 -8.96 -10.92
CA GLU A 73 -20.26 -8.64 -10.44
C GLU A 73 -20.89 -7.54 -11.30
N TYR A 74 -20.17 -6.44 -11.52
CA TYR A 74 -20.66 -5.32 -12.32
C TYR A 74 -20.94 -5.72 -13.77
N ALA A 75 -20.08 -6.53 -14.40
CA ALA A 75 -20.30 -7.02 -15.77
C ALA A 75 -21.51 -7.96 -15.88
N SER A 76 -21.83 -8.71 -14.82
CA SER A 76 -22.93 -9.69 -14.84
C SER A 76 -24.29 -9.09 -14.47
N LYS A 77 -24.34 -8.17 -13.50
CA LYS A 77 -25.58 -7.65 -12.91
C LYS A 77 -25.80 -6.15 -13.16
N GLY A 78 -24.77 -5.41 -13.57
CA GLY A 78 -24.78 -3.95 -13.65
C GLY A 78 -24.78 -3.25 -12.29
N ILE A 79 -24.67 -4.01 -11.19
CA ILE A 79 -24.63 -3.54 -9.81
C ILE A 79 -23.64 -4.38 -9.01
N VAL A 80 -23.11 -3.81 -7.93
CA VAL A 80 -22.21 -4.49 -6.99
C VAL A 80 -22.84 -4.46 -5.60
N GLU A 81 -23.08 -5.65 -5.06
CA GLU A 81 -23.69 -5.86 -3.75
C GLU A 81 -22.62 -6.33 -2.77
N VAL A 82 -22.41 -5.58 -1.69
CA VAL A 82 -21.41 -5.85 -0.66
C VAL A 82 -22.07 -6.14 0.69
N ASP A 83 -21.38 -6.85 1.56
CA ASP A 83 -21.81 -7.02 2.95
C ASP A 83 -21.63 -5.72 3.75
N CYS A 84 -22.39 -5.56 4.85
CA CYS A 84 -22.34 -4.36 5.68
C CYS A 84 -20.93 -4.06 6.21
N ASP A 85 -20.12 -5.11 6.41
CA ASP A 85 -18.78 -5.04 6.97
C ASP A 85 -17.78 -4.36 6.02
N TYR A 86 -18.07 -4.33 4.71
CA TYR A 86 -17.23 -3.67 3.70
C TYR A 86 -16.96 -2.19 4.01
N PHE A 87 -17.96 -1.44 4.47
CA PHE A 87 -17.76 -0.03 4.79
C PHE A 87 -16.87 0.19 6.02
N GLY A 88 -16.90 -0.76 6.97
CA GLY A 88 -15.99 -0.77 8.11
C GLY A 88 -14.55 -1.05 7.70
N GLU A 89 -14.34 -2.09 6.88
CA GLU A 89 -13.02 -2.43 6.32
C GLU A 89 -12.47 -1.30 5.45
N ARG A 90 -13.31 -0.63 4.66
CA ARG A 90 -12.95 0.53 3.84
C ARG A 90 -12.49 1.72 4.69
N ALA A 91 -13.19 2.02 5.78
CA ALA A 91 -12.81 3.10 6.68
C ALA A 91 -11.45 2.83 7.34
N GLU A 92 -11.20 1.59 7.77
CA GLU A 92 -9.90 1.18 8.30
C GLU A 92 -8.80 1.23 7.23
N ALA A 93 -9.06 0.79 6.00
CA ALA A 93 -8.10 0.87 4.91
C ALA A 93 -7.73 2.33 4.56
N ILE A 94 -8.69 3.25 4.55
CA ILE A 94 -8.44 4.68 4.36
C ILE A 94 -7.61 5.24 5.52
N ARG A 95 -7.94 4.88 6.76
CA ARG A 95 -7.19 5.29 7.96
C ARG A 95 -5.72 4.83 7.88
N LEU A 96 -5.51 3.56 7.55
CA LEU A 96 -4.18 2.95 7.39
C LEU A 96 -3.40 3.56 6.22
N SER A 97 -4.07 3.85 5.10
CA SER A 97 -3.44 4.53 3.95
C SER A 97 -3.00 5.95 4.32
N ASN A 98 -3.83 6.70 5.05
CA ASN A 98 -3.48 8.04 5.52
C ASN A 98 -2.33 8.00 6.54
N GLU A 99 -2.36 7.05 7.47
CA GLU A 99 -1.28 6.82 8.44
C GLU A 99 0.03 6.44 7.72
N ALA A 100 -0.03 5.56 6.73
CA ALA A 100 1.13 5.16 5.92
C ALA A 100 1.68 6.28 5.03
N GLN A 101 0.82 7.21 4.55
CA GLN A 101 1.25 8.42 3.83
C GLN A 101 1.90 9.44 4.76
N ASP A 102 1.38 9.62 5.98
CA ASP A 102 1.96 10.52 6.98
C ASP A 102 3.32 10.00 7.49
N GLU A 103 3.48 8.68 7.63
CA GLU A 103 4.77 8.08 7.93
C GLU A 103 5.73 8.08 6.71
N CYS A 104 5.21 7.99 5.47
CA CYS A 104 6.03 8.12 4.25
C CYS A 104 6.56 9.55 4.07
N SER A 105 5.75 10.57 4.37
CA SER A 105 6.15 11.96 4.31
C SER A 105 7.13 12.30 5.44
N LYS A 106 6.91 11.81 6.66
CA LYS A 106 7.88 11.94 7.78
C LYS A 106 9.22 11.26 7.48
N THR A 107 9.21 10.07 6.88
CA THR A 107 10.45 9.36 6.52
C THR A 107 11.19 10.07 5.38
N ARG A 108 10.48 10.62 4.39
CA ARG A 108 11.07 11.45 3.33
C ARG A 108 11.68 12.73 3.87
N ILE A 109 11.02 13.38 4.84
CA ILE A 109 11.56 14.54 5.55
C ILE A 109 12.79 14.12 6.39
N SER A 110 12.77 12.96 7.04
CA SER A 110 13.89 12.46 7.84
C SER A 110 15.13 12.09 6.99
N LEU A 111 14.96 11.45 5.83
CA LEU A 111 16.05 11.17 4.88
C LEU A 111 16.59 12.46 4.23
N HIS A 112 15.71 13.41 3.89
CA HIS A 112 16.14 14.70 3.36
C HIS A 112 16.87 15.55 4.41
N THR A 113 16.37 15.60 5.66
CA THR A 113 17.03 16.32 6.77
C THR A 113 18.33 15.65 7.20
N ALA A 114 18.41 14.31 7.22
CA ALA A 114 19.67 13.60 7.46
C ALA A 114 20.70 13.89 6.36
N SER A 115 20.29 13.86 5.08
CA SER A 115 21.18 14.20 3.97
C SER A 115 21.60 15.68 3.96
N THR A 116 20.75 16.59 4.44
CA THR A 116 21.05 18.03 4.51
C THR A 116 21.95 18.37 5.70
N ILE A 117 21.81 17.67 6.84
CA ILE A 117 22.66 17.84 8.03
C ILE A 117 24.07 17.27 7.77
N THR A 118 24.20 16.15 7.06
CA THR A 118 25.51 15.59 6.67
C THR A 118 26.27 16.49 5.69
N PHE A 119 25.58 17.20 4.79
CA PHE A 119 26.22 18.12 3.85
C PHE A 119 26.62 19.47 4.49
N ALA A 120 25.94 19.89 5.57
CA ALA A 120 26.24 21.13 6.29
C ALA A 120 27.42 21.01 7.28
N SER A 121 27.87 19.80 7.63
CA SER A 121 29.06 19.56 8.49
C SER A 121 30.37 19.37 7.72
N LEU A 122 30.35 19.48 6.38
CA LEU A 122 31.54 19.33 5.52
C LEU A 122 31.91 20.63 4.79
N ARG A 123 31.59 21.79 5.37
CA ARG A 123 32.03 23.09 4.87
C ARG A 123 32.71 23.92 5.95
#